data_AF-A0A1M6IBJ7-F1
#
_entry.id   AF-A0A1M6IBJ7-F1
#
_cell.length_a   1.000
_cell.length_b   1.000
_cell.length_c   1.000
_cell.angle_alpha   90.00
_cell.angle_beta   90.00
_cell.angle_gamma   90.00
#
_symmetry.space_group_name_H-M   'P 1'
#
loop_
_entity.id
_entity.type
_entity.pdbx_description
1 polymer ?
#
loop_
_entity_poly.entity_id
_entity_poly.type
_entity_poly.pdbx_seq_one_letter_code
_entity_poly.pdbx_strand_id
1 'polypeptide(L)'
;MKTINNYIHFNKSDFTININDVEFEKPKYFNRAIKCFRYNIETHLIERYCSKCKNWYPCLEPNLDTLSFNIISSYFHFHGLGSGFKSTCNNCLNSSNLLKENAHKTCTNYSNINIKISQDLKDYCFIKSRLERKNLTEFVTCILEDYKNTNPISL
;
A
#
# COMPACT_ATOMS: atom_id res chain seq x y z
N MET A 1 -13.22 -20.24 -8.50
CA MET A 1 -11.78 -20.48 -8.61
C MET A 1 -11.45 -21.13 -9.96
N LYS A 2 -10.27 -20.90 -10.54
CA LYS A 2 -9.83 -21.56 -11.78
C LYS A 2 -8.37 -21.99 -11.65
N THR A 3 -8.06 -23.22 -12.03
CA THR A 3 -6.69 -23.74 -12.08
C THR A 3 -6.17 -23.64 -13.51
N ILE A 4 -4.98 -23.05 -13.67
CA ILE A 4 -4.28 -22.92 -14.95
C ILE A 4 -2.81 -23.27 -14.69
N ASN A 5 -2.34 -24.38 -15.27
CA ASN A 5 -1.01 -24.94 -14.99
C ASN A 5 -0.82 -25.13 -13.47
N ASN A 6 0.32 -24.67 -12.94
CA ASN A 6 0.68 -24.76 -11.52
C ASN A 6 0.07 -23.63 -10.68
N TYR A 7 -0.95 -22.92 -11.19
CA TYR A 7 -1.51 -21.76 -10.52
C TYR A 7 -3.02 -21.86 -10.32
N ILE A 8 -3.45 -21.50 -9.12
CA ILE A 8 -4.85 -21.31 -8.77
C ILE A 8 -5.16 -19.81 -8.79
N HIS A 9 -6.10 -19.41 -9.65
CA HIS A 9 -6.62 -18.05 -9.75
C HIS A 9 -7.96 -17.93 -9.02
N PHE A 10 -8.07 -16.89 -8.20
CA PHE A 10 -9.24 -16.66 -7.36
C PHE A 10 -10.30 -15.80 -8.06
N ASN A 11 -11.57 -16.15 -7.87
CA ASN A 11 -12.72 -15.37 -8.31
C ASN A 11 -13.29 -14.54 -7.15
N LYS A 12 -14.02 -13.47 -7.49
CA LYS A 12 -14.67 -12.60 -6.50
C LYS A 12 -15.67 -13.37 -5.61
N SER A 13 -16.37 -14.34 -6.18
CA SER A 13 -17.38 -15.18 -5.52
C SER A 13 -16.79 -16.26 -4.61
N ASP A 14 -15.48 -16.52 -4.65
CA ASP A 14 -14.88 -17.56 -3.84
C ASP A 14 -14.75 -17.05 -2.39
N PHE A 15 -15.41 -17.68 -1.43
CA PHE A 15 -15.31 -17.31 -0.01
C PHE A 15 -14.26 -18.15 0.73
N THR A 16 -14.09 -19.38 0.29
CA THR A 16 -13.05 -20.29 0.76
C THR A 16 -12.12 -20.63 -0.40
N ILE A 17 -10.88 -20.96 -0.06
CA ILE A 17 -9.89 -21.46 -1.00
C ILE A 17 -9.65 -22.92 -0.62
N ASN A 18 -9.83 -23.82 -1.58
CA ASN A 18 -9.57 -25.24 -1.42
C ASN A 18 -8.30 -25.60 -2.19
N ILE A 19 -7.30 -26.14 -1.50
CA ILE A 19 -6.01 -26.53 -2.07
C ILE A 19 -5.67 -27.92 -1.56
N ASN A 20 -5.68 -28.91 -2.47
CA ASN A 20 -5.34 -30.31 -2.14
C ASN A 20 -6.05 -30.82 -0.87
N ASP A 21 -7.38 -30.64 -0.82
CA ASP A 21 -8.25 -31.03 0.30
C ASP A 21 -8.03 -30.27 1.62
N VAL A 22 -7.20 -29.22 1.60
CA VAL A 22 -7.08 -28.26 2.70
C VAL A 22 -7.90 -27.03 2.34
N GLU A 23 -8.94 -26.77 3.14
CA GLU A 23 -9.79 -25.60 3.00
C GLU A 23 -9.37 -24.51 4.00
N PHE A 24 -9.25 -23.28 3.50
CA PHE A 24 -9.01 -22.10 4.34
C PHE A 24 -9.87 -20.93 3.89
N GLU A 25 -10.20 -20.05 4.83
CA GLU A 25 -10.98 -18.85 4.55
C GLU A 25 -10.18 -17.93 3.63
N LYS A 26 -10.80 -17.45 2.55
CA LYS A 26 -10.13 -16.49 1.66
C LYS A 26 -9.83 -15.23 2.47
N PRO A 27 -8.57 -14.78 2.52
CA PRO A 27 -8.26 -13.61 3.31
C PRO A 27 -9.03 -12.39 2.82
N LYS A 28 -9.70 -11.66 3.74
CA LYS A 28 -10.64 -10.58 3.40
C LYS A 28 -10.03 -9.49 2.50
N TYR A 29 -8.71 -9.28 2.58
CA TYR A 29 -7.98 -8.29 1.79
C TYR A 29 -7.82 -8.68 0.31
N PHE A 30 -7.97 -9.95 -0.08
CA PHE A 30 -7.99 -10.35 -1.48
C PHE A 30 -9.14 -9.70 -2.24
N ASN A 31 -10.28 -9.44 -1.59
CA ASN A 31 -11.51 -9.00 -2.25
C ASN A 31 -11.37 -7.70 -3.08
N ARG A 32 -10.45 -6.81 -2.74
CA ARG A 32 -10.23 -5.56 -3.49
C ARG A 32 -9.22 -5.66 -4.62
N ALA A 33 -8.31 -6.63 -4.56
CA ALA A 33 -7.20 -6.76 -5.50
C ALA A 33 -7.00 -8.21 -5.98
N ILE A 34 -8.08 -9.00 -6.02
CA ILE A 34 -8.05 -10.46 -6.19
C ILE A 34 -7.32 -10.90 -7.45
N LYS A 35 -7.45 -10.12 -8.53
CA LYS A 35 -6.78 -10.36 -9.82
C LYS A 35 -5.25 -10.26 -9.75
N CYS A 36 -4.73 -9.59 -8.72
CA CYS A 36 -3.29 -9.45 -8.48
C CYS A 36 -2.72 -10.60 -7.65
N PHE A 37 -3.54 -11.58 -7.24
CA PHE A 37 -3.09 -12.72 -6.46
C PHE A 37 -3.37 -14.03 -7.20
N ARG A 38 -2.46 -14.98 -7.03
CA ARG A 38 -2.63 -16.37 -7.43
C ARG A 38 -1.91 -17.26 -6.43
N TYR A 39 -2.30 -18.50 -6.31
CA TYR A 39 -1.56 -19.47 -5.51
C TYR A 39 -0.72 -20.35 -6.43
N ASN A 40 0.53 -20.59 -6.05
CA ASN A 40 1.46 -21.48 -6.73
C ASN A 40 1.42 -22.85 -6.05
N ILE A 41 1.02 -23.87 -6.80
CA ILE A 41 0.83 -25.25 -6.32
C ILE A 41 2.15 -25.90 -5.93
N GLU A 42 3.24 -25.64 -6.66
CA GLU A 42 4.54 -26.27 -6.43
C GLU A 42 5.26 -25.69 -5.22
N THR A 43 5.22 -24.37 -5.07
CA THR A 43 5.92 -23.69 -3.97
C THR A 43 5.06 -23.56 -2.71
N HIS A 44 3.78 -23.90 -2.80
CA HIS A 44 2.79 -23.74 -1.74
C HIS A 44 2.64 -22.31 -1.22
N LEU A 45 2.88 -21.32 -2.07
CA LEU A 45 2.86 -19.91 -1.70
C LEU A 45 1.82 -19.12 -2.50
N ILE A 46 1.24 -18.12 -1.85
CA ILE A 46 0.50 -17.06 -2.53
C ILE A 46 1.52 -16.13 -3.18
N GLU A 47 1.33 -15.89 -4.47
CA GLU A 47 2.07 -14.92 -5.25
C GLU A 47 1.24 -13.68 -5.54
N ARG A 48 1.92 -12.54 -5.64
CA ARG A 48 1.32 -11.27 -6.03
C ARG A 48 1.95 -10.72 -7.30
N TYR A 49 1.12 -10.26 -8.22
CA TYR A 49 1.56 -9.55 -9.42
C TYR A 49 1.94 -8.11 -9.11
N CYS A 50 3.14 -7.72 -9.54
CA CYS A 50 3.54 -6.33 -9.57
C CYS A 50 3.33 -5.73 -10.97
N SER A 51 2.45 -4.73 -11.09
CA SER A 51 2.21 -4.05 -12.38
C SER A 51 3.40 -3.24 -12.89
N LYS A 52 4.23 -2.68 -11.99
CA LYS A 52 5.44 -1.93 -12.35
C LYS A 52 6.54 -2.86 -12.86
N CYS A 53 6.85 -3.89 -12.07
CA CYS A 53 7.91 -4.84 -12.39
C CYS A 53 7.44 -5.95 -13.37
N LYS A 54 6.16 -5.96 -13.77
CA LYS A 54 5.51 -6.92 -14.69
C LYS A 54 5.81 -8.39 -14.39
N ASN A 55 5.90 -8.72 -13.10
CA ASN A 55 6.27 -10.07 -12.64
C ASN A 55 5.46 -10.49 -11.41
N TRP A 56 5.39 -11.79 -11.17
CA TRP A 56 4.80 -12.40 -9.98
C TRP A 56 5.88 -12.70 -8.96
N TYR A 57 5.58 -12.45 -7.69
CA TYR A 57 6.50 -12.75 -6.60
C TYR A 57 5.79 -13.49 -5.47
N PRO A 58 6.44 -14.50 -4.86
CA PRO A 58 5.93 -15.15 -3.66
C PRO A 58 5.86 -14.12 -2.54
N CYS A 59 4.75 -14.13 -1.78
CA CYS A 59 4.53 -13.08 -0.80
C CYS A 59 3.89 -13.53 0.51
N LEU A 60 3.12 -14.62 0.53
CA LEU A 60 2.38 -15.04 1.73
C LEU A 60 2.20 -16.56 1.76
N GLU A 61 2.14 -17.12 2.96
CA GLU A 61 1.61 -18.46 3.19
C GLU A 61 0.06 -18.42 3.24
N PRO A 62 -0.63 -19.50 2.84
CA PRO A 62 -2.10 -19.56 2.81
C PRO A 62 -2.80 -19.25 4.13
N ASN A 63 -2.22 -19.69 5.25
CA ASN A 63 -2.84 -19.67 6.58
C ASN A 63 -2.28 -18.59 7.50
N LEU A 64 -1.49 -17.65 6.97
CA LEU A 64 -0.84 -16.65 7.80
C LEU A 64 -1.90 -15.75 8.45
N ASP A 65 -1.92 -15.66 9.78
CA ASP A 65 -2.82 -14.75 10.47
C ASP A 65 -2.48 -13.32 10.05
N THR A 66 -3.47 -12.69 9.44
CA THR A 66 -3.32 -11.38 8.87
C THR A 66 -4.00 -10.31 9.73
N LEU A 67 -4.68 -10.69 10.83
CA LEU A 67 -5.44 -9.78 11.68
C LEU A 67 -4.61 -8.62 12.26
N SER A 68 -3.28 -8.77 12.35
CA SER A 68 -2.32 -7.76 12.85
C SER A 68 -1.42 -7.18 11.74
N PHE A 69 -2.02 -6.71 10.64
CA PHE A 69 -1.37 -6.34 9.36
C PHE A 69 -0.12 -5.43 9.42
N ASN A 70 1.03 -6.05 9.69
CA ASN A 70 2.35 -5.66 9.23
C ASN A 70 3.07 -6.95 8.80
N ILE A 71 2.84 -7.38 7.56
CA ILE A 71 3.50 -8.58 7.01
C ILE A 71 4.57 -8.12 6.03
N ILE A 72 5.81 -8.50 6.32
CA ILE A 72 6.97 -8.20 5.49
C ILE A 72 7.43 -9.51 4.87
N SER A 73 7.33 -9.59 3.55
CA SER A 73 8.00 -10.62 2.76
C SER A 73 9.21 -10.02 2.05
N SER A 74 10.10 -10.85 1.52
CA SER A 74 11.28 -10.38 0.78
C SER A 74 10.92 -9.47 -0.40
N TYR A 75 9.78 -9.72 -1.06
CA TYR A 75 9.38 -9.01 -2.29
C TYR A 75 8.29 -7.97 -2.10
N PHE A 76 7.51 -8.07 -1.03
CA PHE A 76 6.39 -7.17 -0.76
C PHE A 76 6.29 -6.81 0.72
N HIS A 77 6.01 -5.54 0.97
CA HIS A 77 5.55 -5.05 2.26
C HIS A 77 4.04 -4.81 2.20
N PHE A 78 3.32 -5.39 3.17
CA PHE A 78 1.88 -5.32 3.32
C PHE A 78 1.50 -4.49 4.55
N HIS A 79 0.72 -3.42 4.33
CA HIS A 79 0.28 -2.51 5.39
C HIS A 79 -1.24 -2.44 5.46
N GLY A 80 -1.78 -2.62 6.67
CA GLY A 80 -3.18 -2.35 6.96
C GLY A 80 -3.46 -0.86 7.08
N LEU A 81 -4.42 -0.35 6.31
CA LEU A 81 -5.04 0.96 6.55
C LEU A 81 -6.49 0.74 6.95
N GLY A 82 -7.07 1.67 7.72
CA GLY A 82 -8.50 1.61 8.10
C GLY A 82 -9.47 1.55 6.91
N SER A 83 -9.01 1.88 5.70
CA SER A 83 -9.77 1.76 4.46
C SER A 83 -9.45 0.51 3.65
N GLY A 84 -8.56 -0.39 4.08
CA GLY A 84 -8.18 -1.62 3.37
C GLY A 84 -6.67 -1.86 3.32
N PHE A 85 -6.24 -2.73 2.42
CA PHE A 85 -4.85 -3.19 2.31
C PHE A 85 -4.08 -2.43 1.23
N LYS A 86 -2.91 -1.88 1.58
CA LYS A 86 -1.92 -1.39 0.62
C LYS A 86 -0.68 -2.25 0.67
N SER A 87 -0.02 -2.33 -0.48
CA SER A 87 1.06 -3.29 -0.62
C SER A 87 2.06 -2.84 -1.66
N THR A 88 3.33 -2.81 -1.27
CA THR A 88 4.42 -2.17 -2.01
C THR A 88 5.45 -3.21 -2.41
N CYS A 89 5.80 -3.24 -3.70
CA CYS A 89 6.85 -4.14 -4.19
C CYS A 89 8.22 -3.58 -3.78
N ASN A 90 9.00 -4.37 -3.04
CA ASN A 90 10.32 -3.98 -2.57
C ASN A 90 11.30 -3.77 -3.73
N ASN A 91 11.19 -4.56 -4.80
CA ASN A 91 12.00 -4.39 -6.00
C ASN A 91 11.72 -3.07 -6.71
N CYS A 92 10.45 -2.65 -6.79
CA CYS A 92 10.10 -1.39 -7.42
C CYS A 92 10.16 -0.19 -6.44
N LEU A 93 10.60 -0.43 -5.20
CA LEU A 93 10.92 0.60 -4.19
C LEU A 93 12.34 1.15 -4.43
N ASN A 94 13.22 0.39 -5.09
CA ASN A 94 14.66 0.67 -5.20
C ASN A 94 15.11 1.46 -6.44
N SER A 95 14.25 2.24 -7.08
CA SER A 95 14.68 3.07 -8.21
C SER A 95 13.95 4.40 -8.26
N SER A 96 14.17 5.26 -7.26
CA SER A 96 14.18 6.73 -7.37
C SER A 96 14.16 7.39 -5.98
N ASN A 97 15.34 7.48 -5.35
CA ASN A 97 15.75 8.65 -4.56
C ASN A 97 17.29 8.62 -4.38
N LEU A 98 18.01 8.42 -5.48
CA LEU A 98 19.28 9.13 -5.66
C LEU A 98 18.92 10.58 -5.97
N LEU A 99 18.35 11.28 -4.99
CA LEU A 99 18.40 12.73 -4.97
C LEU A 99 19.86 13.04 -4.68
N LYS A 100 20.55 13.55 -5.71
CA LYS A 100 21.88 14.15 -5.59
C LYS A 100 21.93 14.96 -4.30
N GLU A 101 22.87 14.59 -3.45
CA GLU A 101 23.30 15.37 -2.29
C GLU A 101 23.75 16.75 -2.78
N ASN A 102 22.82 17.69 -2.86
CA ASN A 102 23.18 19.09 -2.69
C ASN A 102 22.93 19.40 -1.22
N ALA A 103 24.06 19.60 -0.54
CA ALA A 103 24.19 20.07 0.82
C ALA A 103 23.04 20.98 1.25
N HIS A 104 22.32 20.57 2.29
CA HIS A 104 22.09 21.40 3.47
C HIS A 104 21.63 20.47 4.60
N LYS A 105 22.41 20.46 5.69
CA LYS A 105 22.01 19.84 6.95
C LYS A 105 20.68 20.45 7.41
N THR A 106 19.59 19.69 7.38
CA THR A 106 18.47 19.91 8.30
C THR A 106 17.95 18.57 8.82
N CYS A 107 18.08 18.40 10.12
CA CYS A 107 17.54 17.32 10.91
C CYS A 107 16.02 17.21 10.71
N THR A 108 15.48 16.11 10.15
CA THR A 108 14.02 15.93 10.00
C THR A 108 13.59 14.45 10.00
N ASN A 109 13.76 13.74 11.13
CA ASN A 109 12.92 12.58 11.43
C ASN A 109 11.50 13.07 11.77
N TYR A 110 10.71 13.45 10.77
CA TYR A 110 9.28 13.73 10.97
C TYR A 110 8.46 12.49 10.62
N SER A 111 7.77 11.94 11.61
CA SER A 111 6.74 10.93 11.39
C SER A 111 5.58 11.54 10.61
N ASN A 112 5.10 10.84 9.59
CA ASN A 112 3.86 11.23 8.88
C ASN A 112 2.70 11.29 9.88
N ILE A 113 2.05 12.45 9.97
CA ILE A 113 0.86 12.65 10.82
C ILE A 113 -0.38 12.42 9.97
N ASN A 114 -1.28 11.55 10.45
CA ASN A 114 -2.60 11.38 9.83
C ASN A 114 -3.55 12.43 10.38
N ILE A 115 -3.88 13.43 9.56
CA ILE A 115 -4.84 14.49 9.91
C ILE A 115 -6.24 14.08 9.43
N LYS A 116 -7.23 14.13 10.33
CA LYS A 116 -8.64 14.00 9.96
C LYS A 116 -9.19 15.38 9.62
N ILE A 117 -9.69 15.53 8.40
CA ILE A 117 -10.39 16.73 7.92
C ILE A 117 -11.74 16.32 7.31
N SER A 118 -12.66 17.27 7.19
CA SER A 118 -13.92 17.04 6.48
C SER A 118 -13.69 16.69 5.01
N GLN A 119 -14.63 15.96 4.41
CA GLN A 119 -14.52 15.51 3.03
C GLN A 119 -14.50 16.70 2.05
N ASP A 120 -15.32 17.72 2.27
CA ASP A 120 -15.36 18.93 1.44
C ASP A 120 -14.01 19.67 1.44
N LEU A 121 -13.36 19.77 2.61
CA LEU A 121 -12.05 20.42 2.73
C LEU A 121 -10.97 19.61 2.02
N LYS A 122 -11.05 18.28 2.10
CA LYS A 122 -10.13 17.38 1.40
C LYS A 122 -10.25 17.54 -0.12
N ASP A 123 -11.47 17.60 -0.63
CA ASP A 123 -11.74 17.77 -2.06
C ASP A 123 -11.26 19.14 -2.55
N TYR A 124 -11.48 20.19 -1.75
CA TYR A 124 -10.93 21.53 -2.00
C TYR A 124 -9.39 21.50 -2.10
N CYS A 125 -8.70 20.93 -1.11
CA CYS A 125 -7.23 20.85 -1.10
C CYS A 125 -6.70 20.03 -2.28
N PHE A 126 -7.41 18.98 -2.68
CA PHE A 126 -7.03 18.16 -3.83
C PHE A 126 -7.13 18.92 -5.16
N ILE A 127 -8.20 19.69 -5.36
CA ILE A 127 -8.36 20.51 -6.57
C ILE A 127 -7.30 21.62 -6.61
N LYS A 128 -7.10 22.34 -5.49
CA LYS A 128 -6.15 23.46 -5.42
C LYS A 128 -4.69 23.02 -5.58
N SER A 129 -4.29 21.95 -4.92
CA SER A 129 -2.92 21.41 -5.07
C SER A 129 -2.58 21.08 -6.52
N ARG A 130 -3.54 20.54 -7.29
CA ARG A 130 -3.36 20.28 -8.73
C ARG A 130 -3.21 21.56 -9.56
N LEU A 131 -4.01 22.58 -9.29
CA LEU A 131 -3.91 23.88 -9.97
C LEU A 131 -2.54 24.53 -9.73
N GLU A 132 -1.98 24.34 -8.53
CA GLU A 132 -0.66 24.85 -8.14
C GLU A 132 0.50 23.91 -8.50
N ARG A 133 0.23 22.77 -9.17
CA ARG A 133 1.23 21.75 -9.52
C ARG A 133 2.01 21.20 -8.31
N LYS A 134 1.41 21.22 -7.13
CA LYS A 134 1.97 20.66 -5.88
C LYS A 134 1.34 19.30 -5.58
N ASN A 135 2.07 18.46 -4.86
CA ASN A 135 1.45 17.27 -4.28
C ASN A 135 0.56 17.67 -3.09
N LEU A 136 -0.45 16.84 -2.75
CA LEU A 136 -1.42 17.20 -1.70
C LEU A 136 -0.76 17.43 -0.34
N THR A 137 0.24 16.63 0.02
CA THR A 137 0.96 16.77 1.29
C THR A 137 1.71 18.10 1.35
N GLU A 138 2.47 18.42 0.32
CA GLU A 138 3.20 19.68 0.18
C GLU A 138 2.26 20.89 0.25
N PHE A 139 1.13 20.83 -0.46
CA PHE A 139 0.13 21.90 -0.43
C PHE A 139 -0.46 22.10 0.98
N VAL A 140 -0.83 21.01 1.66
CA VAL A 140 -1.36 21.08 3.03
C VAL A 140 -0.30 21.57 4.01
N THR A 141 0.96 21.14 3.86
CA THR A 141 2.07 21.63 4.69
C THR A 141 2.26 23.14 4.52
N CYS A 142 2.24 23.66 3.28
CA CYS A 142 2.33 25.11 3.04
C CYS A 142 1.22 25.87 3.78
N ILE A 143 -0.03 25.40 3.71
CA ILE A 143 -1.15 26.03 4.42
C ILE A 143 -0.91 26.05 5.95
N LEU A 144 -0.43 24.94 6.51
CA LEU A 144 -0.17 24.84 7.95
C LEU A 144 1.01 25.71 8.39
N GLU A 145 2.06 25.81 7.58
CA GLU A 145 3.20 26.70 7.82
C GLU A 145 2.76 28.16 7.73
N ASP A 146 1.99 28.54 6.72
CA ASP A 146 1.42 29.88 6.58
C ASP A 146 0.53 30.22 7.78
N TYR A 147 -0.30 29.27 8.22
CA TYR A 147 -1.13 29.44 9.41
C TYR A 147 -0.28 29.66 10.67
N LYS A 148 0.76 28.85 10.88
CA LYS A 148 1.70 29.00 12.00
C LYS A 148 2.40 30.35 11.99
N ASN A 149 2.82 30.82 10.81
CA ASN A 149 3.54 32.08 10.65
C ASN A 149 2.62 33.31 10.84
N THR A 150 1.34 33.19 10.47
CA THR A 150 0.34 34.24 10.63
C THR A 150 -0.33 34.25 12.00
N ASN A 151 -0.35 33.10 12.69
CA ASN A 151 -0.90 32.93 14.04
C ASN A 151 0.16 32.29 14.94
N PRO A 152 1.27 32.99 15.22
CA PRO A 152 2.26 32.45 16.15
C PRO A 152 1.55 32.21 17.49
N ILE A 153 1.57 30.96 17.96
CA ILE A 153 1.15 30.63 19.31
C ILE A 153 2.07 31.43 20.24
N SER A 154 1.52 32.46 20.88
CA SER A 154 2.17 33.11 22.01
C SER A 154 2.18 32.08 23.13
N LEU A 155 3.34 31.47 23.36
CA LEU A 155 3.64 30.77 24.60
C LEU A 155 3.80 31.78 25.72
#